data_AF-N1RAT8-F1
#
_entry.id   AF-N1RAT8-F1
#
_cell.length_a   1.000
_cell.length_b   1.000
_cell.length_c   1.000
_cell.angle_alpha   90.00
_cell.angle_beta   90.00
_cell.angle_gamma   90.00
#
_symmetry.space_group_name_H-M   'P 1'
#
loop_
_entity.id
_entity.type
_entity.pdbx_description
1 polymer ?
#
loop_
_entity_poly.entity_id
_entity_poly.type
_entity_poly.pdbx_seq_one_letter_code
_entity_poly.pdbx_strand_id
1 'polypeptide(L)'
;MSDFGHFGSDEEYATVRKHNAEVESDPDNFEHWENLIKACETLEGGLNRNSSPQALATFRDAYDRFLIKFPLLFGYWKKYADMEFNIAGPESAEMVYERGCASITNSVDLWTDYCSFKMETTHDPHLVRELFERGSAFVGLDFLAHPFWDKYIEYEEHCQARFERHQGRNTSKQTAQLVEKLPYNNIKM
;
A
#
# COMPACT_ATOMS: atom_id res chain seq x y z
N MET A 1 -4.83 -42.95 4.79
CA MET A 1 -4.52 -42.06 3.66
C MET A 1 -5.21 -40.74 3.96
N SER A 2 -4.45 -39.66 3.89
CA SER A 2 -4.67 -38.38 4.58
C SER A 2 -5.81 -37.58 3.97
N ASP A 3 -6.98 -37.61 4.62
CA ASP A 3 -8.17 -36.81 4.28
C ASP A 3 -8.29 -35.55 5.16
N PHE A 4 -7.34 -35.36 6.09
CA PHE A 4 -7.36 -34.27 7.08
C PHE A 4 -7.19 -32.86 6.49
N GLY A 5 -6.70 -32.72 5.27
CA GLY A 5 -6.54 -31.40 4.62
C GLY A 5 -7.82 -30.86 3.99
N HIS A 6 -8.77 -31.72 3.62
CA HIS A 6 -9.99 -31.31 2.93
C HIS A 6 -11.08 -30.79 3.90
N PHE A 7 -11.17 -31.39 5.08
CA PHE A 7 -12.13 -30.97 6.10
C PHE A 7 -11.84 -29.57 6.68
N GLY A 8 -10.55 -29.19 6.78
CA GLY A 8 -10.17 -27.86 7.28
C GLY A 8 -10.58 -26.74 6.34
N SER A 9 -10.33 -26.90 5.03
CA SER A 9 -10.71 -25.87 4.06
C SER A 9 -12.23 -25.73 3.93
N ASP A 10 -12.99 -26.82 4.00
CA ASP A 10 -14.46 -26.75 3.95
C ASP A 10 -15.07 -25.97 5.12
N GLU A 11 -14.51 -26.11 6.33
CA GLU A 11 -14.91 -25.37 7.52
C GLU A 11 -14.52 -23.88 7.44
N GLU A 12 -13.32 -23.59 6.93
CA GLU A 12 -12.86 -22.22 6.66
C GLU A 12 -13.79 -21.52 5.66
N TYR A 13 -14.10 -22.15 4.52
CA TYR A 13 -15.04 -21.62 3.53
C TYR A 13 -16.48 -21.51 4.08
N ALA A 14 -16.89 -22.40 4.99
CA ALA A 14 -18.19 -22.26 5.67
C ALA A 14 -18.22 -21.01 6.57
N THR A 15 -17.11 -20.73 7.26
CA THR A 15 -16.95 -19.52 8.09
C THR A 15 -16.99 -18.25 7.25
N VAL A 16 -16.28 -18.23 6.10
CA VAL A 16 -16.35 -17.10 5.16
C VAL A 16 -17.78 -16.89 4.64
N ARG A 17 -18.49 -17.95 4.25
CA ARG A 17 -19.89 -17.85 3.81
C ARG A 17 -20.81 -17.29 4.89
N LYS A 18 -20.61 -17.70 6.14
CA LYS A 18 -21.36 -17.19 7.30
C LYS A 18 -21.15 -15.68 7.46
N HIS A 19 -19.90 -15.23 7.52
CA HIS A 19 -19.61 -13.79 7.67
C HIS A 19 -20.05 -12.97 6.45
N ASN A 20 -19.98 -13.53 5.25
CA ASN A 20 -20.51 -12.87 4.06
C ASN A 20 -22.03 -12.65 4.16
N ALA A 21 -22.78 -13.62 4.70
CA ALA A 21 -24.22 -13.45 4.93
C ALA A 21 -24.53 -12.39 6.02
N GLU A 22 -23.70 -12.26 7.04
CA GLU A 22 -23.80 -11.21 8.07
C GLU A 22 -23.55 -9.81 7.47
N VAL A 23 -22.58 -9.69 6.57
CA VAL A 23 -22.33 -8.46 5.80
C VAL A 23 -23.50 -8.13 4.87
N GLU A 24 -24.08 -9.13 4.21
CA GLU A 24 -25.23 -8.91 3.32
C GLU A 24 -26.50 -8.51 4.08
N SER A 25 -26.68 -8.97 5.32
CA SER A 25 -27.84 -8.59 6.15
C SER A 25 -27.69 -7.20 6.78
N ASP A 26 -26.47 -6.80 7.15
CA ASP A 26 -26.16 -5.49 7.72
C ASP A 26 -24.81 -4.96 7.21
N PRO A 27 -24.80 -4.32 6.02
CA PRO A 27 -23.57 -3.86 5.37
C PRO A 27 -22.97 -2.59 5.98
N ASP A 28 -23.67 -1.92 6.90
CA ASP A 28 -23.16 -0.72 7.59
C ASP A 28 -22.39 -1.09 8.87
N ASN A 29 -22.52 -2.33 9.35
CA ASN A 29 -21.82 -2.80 10.52
C ASN A 29 -20.38 -3.21 10.18
N PHE A 30 -19.44 -2.38 10.65
CA PHE A 30 -18.01 -2.56 10.46
C PHE A 30 -17.46 -3.88 11.00
N GLU A 31 -18.01 -4.40 12.10
CA GLU A 31 -17.53 -5.63 12.74
C GLU A 31 -17.77 -6.86 11.85
N HIS A 32 -18.91 -6.91 11.13
CA HIS A 32 -19.18 -7.99 10.18
C HIS A 32 -18.14 -8.02 9.06
N TRP A 33 -17.77 -6.85 8.54
CA TRP A 33 -16.72 -6.75 7.53
C TRP A 33 -15.36 -7.15 8.06
N GLU A 34 -14.99 -6.69 9.25
CA GLU A 34 -13.71 -7.05 9.86
C GLU A 34 -13.59 -8.57 10.05
N ASN A 35 -14.68 -9.21 10.49
CA ASN A 35 -14.75 -10.67 10.64
C ASN A 35 -14.65 -11.40 9.29
N LEU A 36 -15.33 -10.89 8.24
CA LEU A 36 -15.20 -11.44 6.89
C LEU A 36 -13.77 -11.36 6.38
N ILE A 37 -13.12 -10.20 6.53
CA ILE A 37 -11.74 -9.97 6.10
C ILE A 37 -10.79 -10.92 6.84
N LYS A 38 -10.90 -11.03 8.18
CA LYS A 38 -10.10 -11.96 8.99
C LYS A 38 -10.27 -13.41 8.53
N ALA A 39 -11.52 -13.84 8.27
CA ALA A 39 -11.79 -15.20 7.80
C ALA A 39 -11.18 -15.47 6.41
N CYS A 40 -11.26 -14.50 5.49
CA CYS A 40 -10.64 -14.61 4.17
C CYS A 40 -9.11 -14.72 4.24
N GLU A 41 -8.45 -13.99 5.14
CA GLU A 41 -6.99 -14.02 5.31
C GLU A 41 -6.48 -15.36 5.85
N THR A 42 -7.30 -16.04 6.65
CA THR A 42 -6.97 -17.34 7.24
C THR A 42 -7.26 -18.53 6.33
N LEU A 43 -7.87 -18.32 5.14
CA LEU A 43 -8.15 -19.39 4.19
C LEU A 43 -6.87 -20.18 3.86
N GLU A 44 -7.01 -21.50 3.81
CA GLU A 44 -5.94 -22.46 3.53
C GLU A 44 -4.77 -22.38 4.53
N GLY A 45 -5.08 -22.05 5.80
CA GLY A 45 -4.09 -21.85 6.85
C GLY A 45 -3.27 -20.55 6.73
N GLY A 46 -3.72 -19.61 5.89
CA GLY A 46 -3.05 -18.35 5.62
C GLY A 46 -2.68 -18.20 4.15
N LEU A 47 -3.24 -17.16 3.51
CA LEU A 47 -3.04 -16.92 2.09
C LEU A 47 -1.55 -16.67 1.75
N ASN A 48 -1.11 -17.30 0.67
CA ASN A 48 0.23 -17.13 0.13
C ASN A 48 0.23 -17.36 -1.40
N ARG A 49 1.40 -17.26 -2.02
CA ARG A 49 1.59 -17.41 -3.48
C ARG A 49 1.12 -18.75 -4.07
N ASN A 50 0.98 -19.80 -3.24
CA ASN A 50 0.55 -21.13 -3.66
C ASN A 50 -0.93 -21.40 -3.35
N SER A 51 -1.64 -20.44 -2.77
CA SER A 51 -3.06 -20.59 -2.45
C SER A 51 -3.91 -20.78 -3.71
N SER A 52 -5.05 -21.45 -3.57
CA SER A 52 -5.92 -21.71 -4.71
C SER A 52 -6.46 -20.42 -5.34
N PRO A 53 -6.72 -20.40 -6.66
CA PRO A 53 -7.33 -19.24 -7.31
C PRO A 53 -8.68 -18.84 -6.70
N GLN A 54 -9.42 -19.81 -6.16
CA GLN A 54 -10.69 -19.58 -5.48
C GLN A 54 -10.48 -18.82 -4.16
N ALA A 55 -9.50 -19.20 -3.35
CA ALA A 55 -9.19 -18.52 -2.09
C ALA A 55 -8.76 -17.07 -2.35
N LEU A 56 -7.87 -16.87 -3.33
CA LEU A 56 -7.41 -15.54 -3.74
C LEU A 56 -8.54 -14.66 -4.29
N ALA A 57 -9.42 -15.22 -5.12
CA ALA A 57 -10.58 -14.49 -5.64
C ALA A 57 -11.54 -14.08 -4.51
N THR A 58 -11.78 -14.98 -3.55
CA THR A 58 -12.66 -14.72 -2.39
C THR A 58 -12.10 -13.60 -1.52
N PHE A 59 -10.79 -13.61 -1.26
CA PHE A 59 -10.09 -12.57 -0.50
C PHE A 59 -10.13 -11.21 -1.21
N ARG A 60 -9.79 -11.17 -2.51
CA ARG A 60 -9.80 -9.93 -3.31
C ARG A 60 -11.20 -9.32 -3.37
N ASP A 61 -12.22 -10.14 -3.62
CA ASP A 61 -13.61 -9.69 -3.64
C ASP A 61 -14.05 -9.10 -2.28
N ALA A 62 -13.71 -9.76 -1.17
CA ALA A 62 -14.04 -9.26 0.16
C ALA A 62 -13.37 -7.90 0.43
N TYR A 63 -12.07 -7.77 0.11
CA TYR A 63 -11.33 -6.52 0.26
C TYR A 63 -11.86 -5.41 -0.63
N ASP A 64 -12.16 -5.71 -1.89
CA ASP A 64 -12.68 -4.75 -2.85
C ASP A 64 -14.03 -4.19 -2.39
N ARG A 65 -14.96 -5.04 -1.98
CA ARG A 65 -16.26 -4.60 -1.45
C ARG A 65 -16.12 -3.80 -0.16
N PHE A 66 -15.26 -4.26 0.75
CA PHE A 66 -15.01 -3.59 2.02
C PHE A 66 -14.44 -2.19 1.83
N LEU A 67 -13.43 -2.03 0.96
CA LEU A 67 -12.77 -0.75 0.73
C LEU A 67 -13.58 0.19 -0.18
N ILE A 68 -14.52 -0.34 -0.99
CA ILE A 68 -15.55 0.49 -1.63
C ILE A 68 -16.50 1.08 -0.57
N LYS A 69 -16.85 0.30 0.46
CA LYS A 69 -17.77 0.74 1.53
C LYS A 69 -17.10 1.69 2.54
N PHE A 70 -15.86 1.41 2.92
CA PHE A 70 -15.09 2.18 3.89
C PHE A 70 -13.77 2.69 3.28
N PRO A 71 -13.84 3.57 2.26
CA PRO A 71 -12.68 3.97 1.48
C PRO A 71 -11.64 4.73 2.27
N LEU A 72 -12.01 5.38 3.38
CA LEU A 72 -11.13 6.22 4.21
C LEU A 72 -10.18 5.43 5.13
N LEU A 73 -10.25 4.11 5.13
CA LEU A 73 -9.45 3.26 6.00
C LEU A 73 -8.08 2.95 5.39
N PHE A 74 -7.17 3.93 5.41
CA PHE A 74 -5.82 3.80 4.82
C PHE A 74 -5.04 2.56 5.31
N GLY A 75 -5.18 2.21 6.60
CA GLY A 75 -4.50 1.04 7.16
C GLY A 75 -4.90 -0.28 6.50
N TYR A 76 -6.14 -0.39 6.01
CA TYR A 76 -6.59 -1.57 5.27
C TYR A 76 -6.15 -1.56 3.81
N TRP A 77 -6.04 -0.39 3.18
CA TRP A 77 -5.40 -0.28 1.86
C TRP A 77 -3.95 -0.75 1.90
N LYS A 78 -3.18 -0.32 2.91
CA LYS A 78 -1.81 -0.78 3.14
C LYS A 78 -1.76 -2.29 3.34
N LYS A 79 -2.57 -2.81 4.27
CA LYS A 79 -2.65 -4.26 4.56
C LYS A 79 -2.97 -5.07 3.31
N TYR A 80 -3.88 -4.57 2.46
CA TYR A 80 -4.23 -5.23 1.21
C TYR A 80 -3.05 -5.22 0.22
N ALA A 81 -2.37 -4.09 0.07
CA ALA A 81 -1.19 -3.98 -0.79
C ALA A 81 -0.05 -4.90 -0.34
N ASP A 82 0.20 -4.99 0.97
CA ASP A 82 1.21 -5.89 1.56
C ASP A 82 0.87 -7.36 1.28
N MET A 83 -0.40 -7.76 1.40
CA MET A 83 -0.85 -9.11 1.06
C MET A 83 -0.69 -9.41 -0.43
N GLU A 84 -1.10 -8.49 -1.31
CA GLU A 84 -0.93 -8.64 -2.76
C GLU A 84 0.55 -8.71 -3.16
N PHE A 85 1.42 -7.94 -2.50
CA PHE A 85 2.86 -8.01 -2.71
C PHE A 85 3.39 -9.42 -2.42
N ASN A 86 2.97 -10.01 -1.30
CA ASN A 86 3.41 -11.34 -0.87
C ASN A 86 2.86 -12.48 -1.76
N ILE A 87 1.67 -12.30 -2.34
CA ILE A 87 0.96 -13.31 -3.14
C ILE A 87 1.36 -13.22 -4.61
N ALA A 88 1.27 -12.03 -5.20
CA ALA A 88 1.34 -11.79 -6.65
C ALA A 88 2.50 -10.85 -7.06
N GLY A 89 3.18 -10.24 -6.10
CA GLY A 89 4.36 -9.41 -6.36
C GLY A 89 4.06 -7.92 -6.54
N PRO A 90 5.08 -7.14 -6.94
CA PRO A 90 5.04 -5.67 -6.87
C PRO A 90 3.98 -5.03 -7.78
N GLU A 91 3.74 -5.57 -8.98
CA GLU A 91 2.76 -5.01 -9.90
C GLU A 91 1.33 -5.06 -9.34
N SER A 92 0.98 -6.16 -8.64
CA SER A 92 -0.35 -6.29 -8.01
C SER A 92 -0.51 -5.33 -6.84
N ALA A 93 0.51 -5.20 -5.99
CA ALA A 93 0.50 -4.27 -4.87
C ALA A 93 0.42 -2.81 -5.34
N GLU A 94 1.10 -2.46 -6.44
CA GLU A 94 1.04 -1.14 -7.06
C GLU A 94 -0.39 -0.79 -7.50
N MET A 95 -1.13 -1.74 -8.08
CA MET A 95 -2.54 -1.52 -8.43
C MET A 95 -3.41 -1.20 -7.21
N VAL A 96 -3.14 -1.84 -6.06
CA VAL A 96 -3.85 -1.54 -4.80
C VAL A 96 -3.50 -0.14 -4.30
N TYR A 97 -2.23 0.25 -4.34
CA TYR A 97 -1.80 1.59 -3.95
C TYR A 97 -2.41 2.69 -4.84
N GLU A 98 -2.45 2.50 -6.16
CA GLU A 98 -3.09 3.44 -7.09
C GLU A 98 -4.58 3.62 -6.76
N ARG A 99 -5.30 2.52 -6.50
CA ARG A 99 -6.72 2.56 -6.11
C ARG A 99 -6.92 3.23 -4.75
N GLY A 100 -6.05 2.94 -3.79
CA GLY A 100 -6.09 3.56 -2.47
C GLY A 100 -5.85 5.07 -2.53
N CYS A 101 -4.81 5.51 -3.24
CA CYS A 101 -4.49 6.94 -3.41
C CYS A 101 -5.59 7.66 -4.21
N ALA A 102 -6.22 7.02 -5.18
CA ALA A 102 -7.39 7.58 -5.87
C ALA A 102 -8.62 7.71 -4.94
N SER A 103 -8.76 6.80 -3.97
CA SER A 103 -9.86 6.80 -3.00
C SER A 103 -9.66 7.80 -1.85
N ILE A 104 -8.41 7.97 -1.39
CA ILE A 104 -8.03 8.90 -0.31
C ILE A 104 -6.86 9.78 -0.77
N THR A 105 -7.14 10.70 -1.69
CA THR A 105 -6.09 11.52 -2.33
C THR A 105 -5.25 12.33 -1.34
N ASN A 106 -5.81 12.71 -0.20
CA ASN A 106 -5.15 13.54 0.82
C ASN A 106 -4.50 12.73 1.97
N SER A 107 -4.45 11.40 1.90
CA SER A 107 -3.81 10.60 2.95
C SER A 107 -2.29 10.67 2.84
N VAL A 108 -1.65 11.45 3.72
CA VAL A 108 -0.18 11.54 3.83
C VAL A 108 0.42 10.15 4.03
N ASP A 109 -0.17 9.35 4.94
CA ASP A 109 0.32 8.01 5.27
C ASP A 109 0.33 7.09 4.04
N LEU A 110 -0.76 7.07 3.27
CA LEU A 110 -0.88 6.18 2.12
C LEU A 110 0.09 6.55 0.99
N TRP A 111 0.27 7.85 0.72
CA TRP A 111 1.28 8.32 -0.25
C TRP A 111 2.71 8.02 0.23
N THR A 112 2.98 8.16 1.52
CA THR A 112 4.30 7.87 2.11
C THR A 112 4.63 6.39 2.00
N ASP A 113 3.67 5.52 2.32
CA ASP A 113 3.80 4.07 2.19
C ASP A 113 3.99 3.65 0.72
N TYR A 114 3.22 4.24 -0.21
CA TYR A 114 3.37 3.94 -1.63
C TYR A 114 4.74 4.35 -2.18
N CYS A 115 5.23 5.55 -1.84
CA CYS A 115 6.56 5.98 -2.28
C CYS A 115 7.66 5.09 -1.68
N SER A 116 7.54 4.72 -0.41
CA SER A 116 8.48 3.79 0.26
C SER A 116 8.48 2.42 -0.42
N PHE A 117 7.31 1.87 -0.70
CA PHE A 117 7.15 0.63 -1.46
C PHE A 117 7.83 0.72 -2.84
N LYS A 118 7.66 1.84 -3.56
CA LYS A 118 8.27 2.03 -4.87
C LYS A 118 9.79 2.12 -4.78
N MET A 119 10.34 2.79 -3.77
CA MET A 119 11.79 2.82 -3.50
C MET A 119 12.39 1.43 -3.31
N GLU A 120 11.66 0.52 -2.68
CA GLU A 120 12.13 -0.84 -2.39
C GLU A 120 12.00 -1.80 -3.58
N THR A 121 11.02 -1.55 -4.46
CA THR A 121 10.65 -2.49 -5.53
C THR A 121 11.14 -2.11 -6.92
N THR A 122 11.54 -0.86 -7.15
CA THR A 122 12.16 -0.43 -8.41
C THR A 122 13.54 0.19 -8.21
N HIS A 123 14.41 -0.05 -9.20
CA HIS A 123 15.74 0.54 -9.25
C HIS A 123 15.80 1.74 -10.21
N ASP A 124 14.69 2.08 -10.87
CA ASP A 124 14.56 3.22 -11.77
C ASP A 124 14.32 4.50 -10.97
N PRO A 125 15.30 5.43 -10.92
CA PRO A 125 15.13 6.63 -10.13
C PRO A 125 14.09 7.61 -10.68
N HIS A 126 13.77 7.53 -11.97
CA HIS A 126 12.81 8.42 -12.59
C HIS A 126 11.39 8.12 -12.10
N LEU A 127 11.02 6.83 -12.07
CA LEU A 127 9.69 6.39 -11.63
C LEU A 127 9.42 6.72 -10.16
N VAL A 128 10.42 6.56 -9.30
CA VAL A 128 10.29 6.89 -7.87
C VAL A 128 10.13 8.40 -7.68
N ARG A 129 10.94 9.22 -8.37
CA ARG A 129 10.83 10.68 -8.30
C ARG A 129 9.49 11.18 -8.83
N GLU A 130 9.03 10.66 -9.97
CA GLU A 130 7.73 11.01 -10.54
C GLU A 130 6.59 10.71 -9.54
N LEU A 131 6.68 9.57 -8.83
CA LEU A 131 5.71 9.22 -7.81
C LEU A 131 5.72 10.19 -6.62
N PHE A 132 6.90 10.58 -6.13
CA PHE A 132 7.03 11.59 -5.08
C PHE A 132 6.51 12.96 -5.52
N GLU A 133 6.84 13.39 -6.75
CA GLU A 133 6.34 14.66 -7.30
C GLU A 133 4.80 14.64 -7.38
N ARG A 134 4.21 13.54 -7.85
CA ARG A 134 2.76 13.35 -7.89
C ARG A 134 2.15 13.38 -6.49
N GLY A 135 2.70 12.63 -5.54
CA GLY A 135 2.23 12.64 -4.14
C GLY A 135 2.31 14.02 -3.50
N SER A 136 3.40 14.75 -3.74
CA SER A 136 3.61 16.10 -3.21
C SER A 136 2.54 17.10 -3.68
N ALA A 137 2.00 16.93 -4.88
CA ALA A 137 0.91 17.76 -5.40
C ALA A 137 -0.40 17.58 -4.63
N PHE A 138 -0.61 16.42 -3.99
CA PHE A 138 -1.80 16.13 -3.20
C PHE A 138 -1.61 16.37 -1.70
N VAL A 139 -0.49 15.93 -1.13
CA VAL A 139 -0.26 15.93 0.33
C VAL A 139 0.85 16.86 0.79
N GLY A 140 1.61 17.47 -0.12
CA GLY A 140 2.82 18.22 0.23
C GLY A 140 2.61 19.48 1.06
N LEU A 141 1.39 20.03 1.06
CA LEU A 141 1.00 21.20 1.87
C LEU A 141 0.25 20.82 3.15
N ASP A 142 0.03 19.53 3.40
CA ASP A 142 -0.62 19.08 4.63
C ASP A 142 0.28 19.39 5.84
N PHE A 143 -0.33 19.80 6.95
CA PHE A 143 0.40 20.13 8.17
C PHE A 143 1.23 18.94 8.70
N LEU A 144 0.75 17.71 8.47
CA LEU A 144 1.39 16.48 8.89
C LEU A 144 2.22 15.83 7.78
N ALA A 145 2.51 16.52 6.67
CA ALA A 145 3.30 15.98 5.55
C ALA A 145 4.78 15.68 5.88
N HIS A 146 5.24 15.95 7.10
CA HIS A 146 6.63 15.74 7.50
C HIS A 146 7.20 14.34 7.21
N PRO A 147 6.51 13.19 7.42
CA PRO A 147 7.10 11.87 7.16
C PRO A 147 7.25 11.62 5.65
N PHE A 148 6.34 12.17 4.85
CA PHE A 148 6.41 12.13 3.39
C PHE A 148 7.66 12.87 2.90
N TRP A 149 7.88 14.09 3.39
CA TRP A 149 9.04 14.90 3.01
C TRP A 149 10.36 14.30 3.53
N ASP A 150 10.38 13.77 4.75
CA ASP A 150 11.56 13.09 5.30
C ASP A 150 11.97 11.91 4.40
N LYS A 151 11.00 11.12 3.92
CA LYS A 151 11.25 10.03 2.96
C LYS A 151 11.75 10.52 1.62
N TYR A 152 11.18 11.61 1.10
CA TYR A 152 11.61 12.15 -0.18
C TYR A 152 13.04 12.72 -0.12
N ILE A 153 13.38 13.42 0.97
CA ILE A 153 14.74 13.94 1.19
C ILE A 153 15.74 12.79 1.31
N GLU A 154 15.43 11.77 2.13
CA GLU A 154 16.25 10.55 2.26
C GLU A 154 16.55 9.94 0.88
N TYR A 155 15.51 9.81 0.04
CA TYR A 155 15.65 9.26 -1.30
C TYR A 155 16.58 10.08 -2.21
N GLU A 156 16.43 11.40 -2.24
CA GLU A 156 17.26 12.28 -3.07
C GLU A 156 18.73 12.30 -2.60
N GLU A 157 18.97 12.28 -1.29
CA GLU A 157 20.33 12.17 -0.73
C GLU A 157 21.01 10.86 -1.16
N HIS A 158 20.28 9.75 -1.11
CA HIS A 158 20.76 8.45 -1.59
C HIS A 158 21.06 8.44 -3.09
N CYS A 159 20.19 9.05 -3.91
CA CYS A 159 20.40 9.19 -5.35
C CYS A 159 21.62 10.04 -5.68
N GLN A 160 21.79 11.16 -4.98
CA GLN A 160 22.94 12.04 -5.14
C GLN A 160 24.23 11.33 -4.77
N ALA A 161 24.28 10.63 -3.63
CA ALA A 161 25.45 9.85 -3.22
C ALA A 161 25.81 8.77 -4.24
N ARG A 162 24.81 8.11 -4.85
CA ARG A 162 25.03 7.15 -5.94
C ARG A 162 25.59 7.85 -7.17
N PHE A 163 25.04 8.99 -7.57
CA PHE A 163 25.51 9.78 -8.70
C PHE A 163 26.95 10.28 -8.51
N GLU A 164 27.30 10.83 -7.35
CA GLU A 164 28.65 11.33 -7.03
C GLU A 164 29.71 10.24 -6.99
N ARG A 165 29.33 9.01 -6.60
CA ARG A 165 30.21 7.84 -6.73
C ARG A 165 30.48 7.47 -8.20
N HIS A 166 29.53 7.72 -9.09
CA HIS A 166 29.64 7.40 -10.51
C HIS A 166 30.24 8.56 -11.34
N GLN A 167 30.09 9.81 -10.89
CA GLN A 167 30.70 11.00 -11.48
C GLN A 167 31.44 11.78 -10.39
N GLY A 168 32.77 11.78 -10.44
CA GLY A 168 33.60 12.50 -9.47
C GLY A 168 33.19 13.97 -9.30
N ARG A 169 32.73 14.31 -8.08
CA ARG A 169 32.68 15.64 -7.44
C ARG A 169 32.50 16.84 -8.39
N ASN A 170 31.28 17.15 -8.84
CA ASN A 170 30.99 18.52 -9.32
C ASN A 170 29.51 18.99 -9.34
N THR A 171 28.56 18.29 -8.71
CA THR A 171 27.12 18.62 -8.82
C THR A 171 26.44 19.18 -7.55
N SER A 172 27.19 19.40 -6.47
CA SER A 172 26.67 19.85 -5.17
C SER A 172 25.91 21.19 -5.15
N LYS A 173 25.98 22.00 -6.22
CA LYS A 173 25.30 23.30 -6.30
C LYS A 173 23.85 23.23 -6.82
N GLN A 174 23.49 22.17 -7.55
CA GLN A 174 22.19 22.08 -8.22
C GLN A 174 21.10 21.50 -7.30
N THR A 175 21.48 20.61 -6.38
CA THR A 175 20.60 19.99 -5.39
C THR A 175 20.27 20.91 -4.22
N ALA A 176 21.23 21.71 -3.75
CA ALA A 176 20.96 22.75 -2.73
C ALA A 176 19.83 23.70 -3.17
N GLN A 177 19.78 24.03 -4.47
CA GLN A 177 18.72 24.85 -5.05
C GLN A 177 17.36 24.15 -5.19
N LEU A 178 17.32 22.81 -5.20
CA LEU A 178 16.06 22.04 -5.24
C LEU A 178 15.50 21.85 -3.83
N VAL A 179 16.36 21.57 -2.85
CA VAL A 179 15.99 21.46 -1.42
C VAL A 179 15.50 22.81 -0.87
N GLU A 180 16.12 23.94 -1.26
CA GLU A 180 15.63 25.29 -0.91
C GLU A 180 14.25 25.62 -1.51
N LYS A 181 13.87 24.98 -2.62
CA LYS A 181 12.57 25.21 -3.29
C LYS A 181 11.44 24.34 -2.75
N LEU A 182 11.73 23.39 -1.84
CA LEU A 182 10.68 22.58 -1.24
C LEU A 182 9.80 23.45 -0.32
N PRO A 183 8.46 23.34 -0.42
CA PRO A 183 7.52 24.18 0.35
C PRO A 183 7.76 24.13 1.86
N TYR A 184 8.25 23.00 2.37
CA TYR A 184 8.50 22.75 3.80
C TYR A 184 9.56 23.69 4.42
N ASN A 185 10.55 24.15 3.65
CA ASN A 185 11.56 25.08 4.15
C ASN A 185 11.03 26.50 4.36
N ASN A 186 9.87 26.85 3.80
CA ASN A 186 9.21 28.14 4.02
C ASN A 186 8.23 28.13 5.22
N ILE A 187 8.03 26.98 5.88
CA ILE A 187 7.08 26.82 7.00
C ILE A 187 7.79 26.87 8.36
N LYS A 188 9.13 26.82 8.39
CA LYS A 188 9.94 26.90 9.63
C LYS A 188 10.46 28.32 9.97
N MET A 189 9.83 29.39 9.48
CA MET A 189 10.12 30.77 9.92
C MET A 189 8.98 31.36 10.75
#